data_AF-D6RGE9-F1
#
_entry.id   AF-D6RGE9-F1
#
_cell.length_a   1.000
_cell.length_b   1.000
_cell.length_c   1.000
_cell.angle_alpha   90.00
_cell.angle_beta   90.00
_cell.angle_gamma   90.00
#
_symmetry.space_group_name_H-M   'P 1'
#
loop_
_entity.id
_entity.type
_entity.pdbx_description
1 polymer ?
#
loop_
_entity_poly.entity_id
_entity_poly.type
_entity_poly.pdbx_seq_one_letter_code
_entity_poly.pdbx_strand_id
1 'polypeptide(L)'
;MIPVLTSKKASELPVSEVASILQADLQNGLNKCEVSHRRAFHGWNEFDISEDEPLWKKYISQFKNPLIMLLLASAVISVLMH
;
A
#
# COMPACT_ATOMS: atom_id res chain seq x y z
N MET A 1 -18.80 2.85 18.04
CA MET A 1 -17.83 2.51 16.97
C MET A 1 -18.61 2.39 15.69
N ILE A 2 -18.22 3.12 14.64
CA ILE A 2 -18.97 3.13 13.38
C ILE A 2 -18.62 1.88 12.59
N PRO A 3 -19.63 1.13 12.10
CA PRO A 3 -19.38 -0.10 11.36
C PRO A 3 -18.71 0.21 10.01
N VAL A 4 -17.76 -0.63 9.63
CA VAL A 4 -17.20 -0.61 8.26
C VAL A 4 -18.24 -1.20 7.32
N LEU A 5 -18.68 -0.40 6.35
CA LEU A 5 -19.60 -0.83 5.30
C LEU A 5 -18.80 -1.07 4.01
N THR A 6 -18.84 -2.29 3.47
CA THR A 6 -18.16 -2.57 2.19
C THR A 6 -18.85 -1.85 1.04
N SER A 7 -18.08 -1.48 0.02
CA SER A 7 -18.60 -0.78 -1.17
C SER A 7 -19.76 -1.53 -1.83
N LYS A 8 -19.64 -2.85 -1.94
CA LYS A 8 -20.71 -3.72 -2.46
C LYS A 8 -22.00 -3.56 -1.66
N LYS A 9 -21.92 -3.72 -0.33
CA LYS A 9 -23.11 -3.63 0.53
C LYS A 9 -23.69 -2.22 0.54
N ALA A 10 -22.85 -1.18 0.52
CA ALA A 10 -23.31 0.20 0.42
C ALA A 10 -24.09 0.46 -0.88
N SER A 11 -23.66 -0.14 -2.00
CA SER A 11 -24.32 0.04 -3.31
C SER A 11 -25.68 -0.65 -3.43
N GLU A 12 -26.00 -1.58 -2.54
CA GLU A 12 -27.26 -2.32 -2.51
C GLU A 12 -28.34 -1.63 -1.64
N LEU A 13 -27.98 -0.59 -0.89
CA LEU A 13 -28.84 0.07 0.10
C LEU A 13 -29.31 1.46 -0.36
N PRO A 14 -30.51 1.91 0.07
CA PRO A 14 -30.94 3.28 -0.11
C PRO A 14 -30.00 4.28 0.58
N VAL A 15 -29.88 5.49 0.01
CA VAL A 15 -29.02 6.57 0.53
C VAL A 15 -29.30 6.87 2.00
N SER A 16 -30.57 6.90 2.41
CA SER A 16 -30.97 7.17 3.80
C SER A 16 -30.47 6.10 4.78
N GLU A 17 -30.45 4.84 4.35
CA GLU A 17 -29.95 3.73 5.18
C GLU A 17 -28.44 3.79 5.30
N VAL A 18 -27.73 4.05 4.20
CA VAL A 18 -26.27 4.23 4.21
C VAL A 18 -25.88 5.39 5.11
N ALA A 19 -26.57 6.54 5.01
CA ALA A 19 -26.34 7.70 5.87
C ALA A 19 -26.57 7.38 7.35
N SER A 20 -27.62 6.62 7.66
CA SER A 20 -27.92 6.19 9.03
C SER A 20 -26.86 5.24 9.59
N ILE A 21 -26.44 4.23 8.81
CA ILE A 21 -25.40 3.27 9.20
C ILE A 21 -24.06 3.96 9.45
N LEU A 22 -23.68 4.89 8.56
CA LEU A 22 -22.44 5.65 8.64
C LEU A 22 -22.53 6.87 9.56
N GLN A 23 -23.69 7.10 10.19
CA GLN A 23 -23.97 8.24 11.06
C GLN A 23 -23.52 9.56 10.42
N ALA A 24 -23.90 9.77 9.17
CA ALA A 24 -23.52 10.92 8.37
C ALA A 24 -24.73 11.82 8.11
N ASP A 25 -24.56 13.13 8.30
CA ASP A 25 -25.56 14.13 7.94
C ASP A 25 -25.45 14.45 6.44
N LEU A 26 -26.56 14.34 5.71
CA LEU A 26 -26.58 14.55 4.26
C LEU A 26 -26.50 16.03 3.83
N GLN A 27 -26.80 16.96 4.72
CA GLN A 27 -26.78 18.40 4.46
C GLN A 27 -25.47 19.04 4.93
N ASN A 28 -25.02 18.65 6.13
CA ASN A 28 -23.90 19.29 6.82
C ASN A 28 -22.63 18.42 6.83
N GLY A 29 -22.73 17.15 6.43
CA GLY A 29 -21.60 16.21 6.46
C GLY A 29 -21.19 15.81 7.87
N LEU A 30 -19.92 15.44 8.04
CA LEU A 30 -19.35 15.04 9.32
C LEU A 30 -18.76 16.23 10.07
N ASN A 31 -18.91 16.24 11.40
CA ASN A 31 -18.25 17.22 12.24
C ASN A 31 -16.73 16.97 12.28
N LYS A 32 -15.93 18.00 12.59
CA LYS A 32 -14.46 17.90 12.60
C LYS A 32 -13.93 16.88 13.62
N CYS A 33 -14.54 16.80 14.79
CA CYS A 33 -14.14 15.86 15.85
C CYS A 33 -14.31 14.40 15.39
N GLU A 34 -15.41 14.12 14.69
CA GLU A 34 -15.79 12.83 14.15
C GLU A 34 -14.87 12.44 13.00
N VAL A 35 -14.50 13.38 12.13
CA VAL A 35 -13.48 13.15 11.10
C VAL A 35 -12.15 12.74 11.74
N SER A 36 -11.69 13.45 12.77
CA SER A 36 -10.47 13.10 13.51
C SER A 36 -10.57 11.74 14.19
N HIS A 37 -11.72 11.43 14.82
CA HIS A 37 -11.95 10.15 15.48
C HIS A 37 -11.95 8.99 14.48
N ARG A 38 -12.66 9.13 13.36
CA ARG A 38 -12.68 8.12 12.27
C ARG A 38 -11.31 7.91 11.67
N ARG A 39 -10.53 8.98 11.45
CA ARG A 39 -9.17 8.88 10.90
C ARG A 39 -8.22 8.18 11.86
N ALA A 40 -8.35 8.42 13.17
CA ALA A 40 -7.54 7.72 14.17
C ALA A 40 -7.82 6.20 14.20
N PHE A 41 -9.04 5.78 13.86
CA PHE A 41 -9.45 4.38 13.87
C PHE A 41 -9.25 3.67 12.52
N HIS A 42 -9.65 4.29 11.40
CA HIS A 42 -9.59 3.69 10.06
C HIS A 42 -8.31 4.02 9.29
N GLY A 43 -7.52 4.98 9.76
CA GLY A 43 -6.37 5.48 9.03
C GLY A 43 -6.76 6.48 7.94
N TRP A 44 -5.77 6.81 7.11
CA TRP A 44 -5.95 7.69 5.95
C TRP A 44 -6.46 6.90 4.75
N ASN A 45 -7.25 7.56 3.90
CA ASN A 45 -7.68 6.99 2.62
C ASN A 45 -6.58 7.18 1.58
N GLU A 46 -5.49 6.44 1.74
CA GLU A 46 -4.36 6.41 0.84
C GLU A 46 -4.10 4.97 0.39
N PHE A 47 -3.56 4.82 -0.82
CA PHE A 47 -3.12 3.50 -1.25
C PHE A 47 -1.92 3.10 -0.41
N ASP A 48 -1.88 1.83 -0.03
CA ASP A 48 -0.67 1.23 0.50
C ASP A 48 0.33 1.11 -0.67
N ILE A 49 1.17 2.12 -0.80
CA ILE A 49 2.22 2.15 -1.81
C ILE A 49 3.31 1.24 -1.26
N SER A 50 3.51 0.10 -1.90
CA SER A 50 4.68 -0.73 -1.58
C SER A 50 5.93 0.11 -1.75
N GLU A 51 6.70 0.27 -0.67
CA GLU A 51 7.99 0.93 -0.70
C GLU A 51 8.82 0.39 -1.87
N ASP A 52 9.33 1.30 -2.71
CA ASP A 52 10.20 0.95 -3.81
C ASP A 52 11.36 0.10 -3.31
N GLU A 53 11.69 -0.99 -4.02
CA GLU A 53 12.86 -1.78 -3.63
C GLU A 53 14.09 -0.89 -3.56
N PRO A 54 14.85 -0.93 -2.44
CA PRO A 54 15.95 -0.01 -2.26
C PRO A 54 17.03 -0.28 -3.32
N LEU A 55 17.71 0.77 -3.78
CA LEU A 55 18.63 0.71 -4.93
C LEU A 55 19.73 -0.36 -4.75
N TRP A 56 20.22 -0.56 -3.52
CA TRP A 56 21.21 -1.58 -3.23
C TRP A 56 20.69 -3.01 -3.47
N LYS A 57 19.41 -3.27 -3.16
CA LYS A 57 18.77 -4.57 -3.41
C LYS A 57 18.60 -4.80 -4.91
N LYS A 58 18.25 -3.75 -5.67
CA LYS A 58 18.21 -3.79 -7.14
C LYS A 58 19.59 -4.10 -7.74
N TYR A 59 20.66 -3.50 -7.20
CA TYR A 59 22.04 -3.78 -7.62
C TYR A 59 22.45 -5.23 -7.34
N ILE A 60 22.20 -5.74 -6.13
CA ILE A 60 22.50 -7.14 -5.79
C ILE A 60 21.70 -8.11 -6.66
N SER A 61 20.47 -7.77 -7.04
CA SER A 61 19.65 -8.59 -7.94
C SER A 61 20.31 -8.84 -9.30
N GLN A 62 21.17 -7.92 -9.77
CA GLN A 62 21.90 -8.10 -11.04
C GLN A 62 22.85 -9.30 -11.03
N PHE A 63 23.38 -9.69 -9.87
CA PHE A 63 24.24 -10.89 -9.75
C PHE A 63 23.51 -12.20 -10.06
N LYS A 64 22.18 -12.20 -10.12
CA LYS A 64 21.38 -13.34 -10.61
C LYS A 64 21.40 -13.46 -12.14
N ASN A 65 21.89 -12.46 -12.87
CA ASN A 65 22.01 -12.53 -14.32
C ASN A 65 23.17 -13.48 -14.69
N PRO A 66 22.92 -14.54 -15.49
CA PRO A 66 23.94 -15.52 -15.84
C PRO A 66 25.15 -14.90 -16.55
N LEU A 67 24.98 -13.82 -17.32
CA LEU A 67 26.10 -13.14 -17.98
C LEU A 67 27.03 -12.44 -16.99
N ILE A 68 26.47 -11.79 -15.97
CA ILE A 68 27.27 -11.15 -14.91
C ILE A 68 28.00 -12.21 -14.08
N MET A 69 27.32 -13.31 -13.77
CA MET A 69 27.94 -14.44 -13.07
C MET A 69 29.11 -15.05 -13.86
N LEU A 70 28.97 -15.15 -15.19
CA LEU A 70 30.03 -15.60 -16.07
C LEU A 70 31.24 -14.64 -16.03
N LEU A 71 30.99 -13.33 -16.11
CA LEU A 71 32.05 -12.31 -16.00
C LEU A 71 32.77 -12.34 -14.64
N LEU A 72 32.04 -12.58 -13.55
CA LEU A 72 32.66 -12.74 -12.23
C LEU A 72 33.49 -14.02 -12.16
N ALA A 73 33.00 -15.12 -12.72
CA ALA A 73 33.76 -16.37 -12.77
C ALA A 73 35.07 -16.21 -13.57
N SER A 74 35.04 -15.50 -14.71
CA SER A 74 36.24 -15.23 -15.49
C SER A 74 37.22 -14.32 -14.75
N ALA A 75 36.73 -13.29 -14.06
CA ALA A 75 37.55 -12.42 -13.22
C ALA A 75 38.23 -13.20 -12.09
N VAL A 76 37.50 -14.11 -11.41
CA VAL A 76 38.06 -14.97 -10.35
C VAL A 76 39.16 -15.88 -10.90
N ILE A 77 38.93 -16.53 -12.04
CA ILE A 77 39.96 -17.38 -12.68
C ILE A 77 41.19 -16.54 -13.03
N SER A 78 40.99 -15.32 -13.56
CA SER A 78 42.08 -14.42 -13.91
C SER A 78 42.93 -14.01 -12.70
N VAL A 79 42.31 -13.79 -11.53
CA VAL A 79 43.03 -13.47 -10.30
C VAL A 79 43.76 -14.69 -9.76
N LEU A 80 43.18 -15.90 -9.87
CA LEU A 80 43.83 -17.13 -9.40
C LEU A 80 45.01 -17.57 -10.26
N MET A 81 44.98 -17.27 -11.57
CA MET A 81 46.06 -17.57 -12.50
C MET A 81 47.18 -16.53 -12.48
N HIS A 82 46.95 -15.36 -11.87
CA HIS A 82 47.94 -14.31 -11.73
C HIS A 82 48.65 -14.36 -10.38
#